data_AF-A0A356ZDN2-F1
#
_entry.id   AF-A0A356ZDN2-F1
#
_cell.length_a   1.000
_cell.length_b   1.000
_cell.length_c   1.000
_cell.angle_alpha   90.00
_cell.angle_beta   90.00
_cell.angle_gamma   90.00
#
_symmetry.space_group_name_H-M   'P 1'
#
loop_
_entity.id
_entity.type
_entity.pdbx_description
1 polymer ?
#
loop_
_entity_poly.entity_id
_entity_poly.type
_entity_poly.pdbx_seq_one_letter_code
_entity_poly.pdbx_strand_id
1 'polypeptide(L)'
;MTRSNRWVKVLWVLLLITLVLSCSGINLRMSNESKNKAIVTTIDYGEFLKTANMADMNMDTVLTRAQANGVHAVAVNEISLRDLAASGDVNISTYADFSSFSRLYFPNLWQASEKAVGARAISPASLVVASSQADISAFLKERLHARFTPAEFISFSVDGTDYFIMNAELRPVVVDMNQTDKNKPVERELDARLGFDKRVLDKLKAMGFDIILRPGYNTGSNTVYLAEYGKTIRDYNVKYLIFGDTQLNGAPDRP
;
A
#
# COMPACT_ATOMS: atom_id res chain seq x y z
N MET A 1 44.73 37.80 -22.26
CA MET A 1 43.62 36.83 -22.25
C MET A 1 44.08 35.46 -22.76
N THR A 2 44.60 34.54 -21.93
CA THR A 2 44.97 33.17 -22.38
C THR A 2 45.06 32.11 -21.24
N ARG A 3 44.43 32.34 -20.07
CA ARG A 3 44.48 31.35 -18.95
C ARG A 3 43.28 30.38 -18.91
N SER A 4 42.24 30.64 -19.69
CA SER A 4 40.99 29.86 -19.73
C SER A 4 41.08 28.54 -20.53
N ASN A 5 41.95 28.48 -21.55
CA ASN A 5 41.92 27.39 -22.53
C ASN A 5 42.48 26.04 -22.01
N ARG A 6 43.28 26.06 -20.92
CA ARG A 6 43.82 24.82 -20.32
C ARG A 6 42.80 24.11 -19.42
N TRP A 7 42.05 24.86 -18.61
CA TRP A 7 41.03 24.31 -17.72
C TRP A 7 39.83 23.76 -18.46
N VAL A 8 39.44 24.43 -19.55
CA VAL A 8 38.39 23.94 -20.46
C VAL A 8 38.79 22.60 -21.08
N LYS A 9 40.05 22.44 -21.53
CA LYS A 9 40.55 21.16 -22.05
C LYS A 9 40.54 20.04 -21.00
N VAL A 10 40.94 20.35 -19.76
CA VAL A 10 40.88 19.38 -18.65
C VAL A 10 39.44 18.96 -18.35
N LEU A 11 38.49 19.90 -18.34
CA LEU A 11 37.06 19.61 -18.17
C LEU A 11 36.52 18.73 -19.30
N TRP A 12 36.88 18.98 -20.55
CA TRP A 12 36.49 18.13 -21.69
C TRP A 12 37.05 16.71 -21.57
N VAL A 13 38.29 16.57 -21.11
CA VAL A 13 38.90 15.24 -20.87
C VAL A 13 38.17 14.52 -19.73
N LEU A 14 37.89 15.20 -18.62
CA LEU A 14 37.12 14.65 -17.50
C LEU A 14 35.71 14.21 -17.92
N LEU A 15 35.04 15.04 -18.73
CA LEU A 15 33.70 14.75 -19.26
C LEU A 15 33.71 13.56 -20.21
N LEU A 16 34.77 13.41 -21.02
CA LEU A 16 34.92 12.27 -21.91
C LEU A 16 35.20 10.98 -21.12
N ILE A 17 36.01 11.06 -20.06
CA ILE A 17 36.28 9.94 -19.15
C ILE A 17 34.98 9.52 -18.44
N THR A 18 34.20 10.45 -17.90
CA THR A 18 32.94 10.13 -17.22
C THR A 18 31.91 9.54 -18.19
N LEU A 19 31.88 10.03 -19.44
CA LEU A 19 31.03 9.47 -20.48
C LEU A 19 31.41 8.01 -20.81
N VAL A 20 32.70 7.73 -21.00
CA VAL A 20 33.19 6.36 -21.25
C VAL A 20 32.89 5.43 -20.07
N LEU A 21 33.08 5.92 -18.83
CA LEU A 21 32.73 5.17 -17.62
C LEU A 21 31.21 4.95 -17.46
N SER A 22 30.37 5.85 -17.97
CA SER A 22 28.92 5.65 -17.98
C SER A 22 28.48 4.58 -19.00
N CYS A 23 29.16 4.50 -20.15
CA CYS A 23 28.88 3.51 -21.19
C CYS A 23 29.15 2.06 -20.73
N SER A 24 30.13 1.84 -19.85
CA SER A 24 30.40 0.51 -19.31
C SER A 24 29.25 0.01 -18.43
N GLY A 25 28.65 0.90 -17.62
CA GLY A 25 27.47 0.59 -16.82
C GLY A 25 26.23 0.28 -17.67
N ILE A 26 26.02 1.04 -18.76
CA ILE A 26 24.92 0.79 -19.71
C ILE A 26 25.09 -0.56 -20.39
N ASN A 27 26.30 -0.87 -20.87
CA ASN A 27 26.59 -2.16 -21.50
C ASN A 27 26.41 -3.35 -20.54
N LEU A 28 26.80 -3.20 -19.27
CA LEU A 28 26.59 -4.25 -18.27
C LEU A 28 25.09 -4.53 -18.07
N ARG A 29 24.29 -3.47 -17.98
CA ARG A 29 22.84 -3.55 -17.83
C ARG A 29 22.17 -4.15 -19.07
N MET A 30 22.51 -3.68 -20.26
CA MET A 30 21.98 -4.23 -21.52
C MET A 30 22.40 -5.69 -21.75
N SER A 31 23.64 -6.05 -21.41
CA SER A 31 24.13 -7.45 -21.51
C SER A 31 23.40 -8.37 -20.53
N ASN A 32 23.13 -7.90 -19.30
CA ASN A 32 22.35 -8.64 -18.32
C ASN A 32 20.86 -8.75 -18.72
N GLU A 33 20.24 -7.66 -19.19
CA GLU A 33 18.84 -7.64 -19.63
C GLU A 33 18.63 -8.47 -20.90
N SER A 34 19.53 -8.43 -21.89
CA SER A 34 19.42 -9.23 -23.13
C SER A 34 19.59 -10.73 -22.90
N LYS A 35 20.33 -11.13 -21.87
CA LYS A 35 20.46 -12.54 -21.44
C LYS A 35 19.34 -12.97 -20.50
N ASN A 36 18.73 -12.03 -19.78
CA ASN A 36 17.63 -12.30 -18.86
C ASN A 36 16.29 -12.37 -19.61
N LYS A 37 16.07 -13.48 -20.33
CA LYS A 37 14.79 -13.82 -20.97
C LYS A 37 13.87 -14.62 -20.03
N ALA A 38 14.07 -14.51 -18.71
CA ALA A 38 13.27 -15.25 -17.75
C ALA A 38 11.83 -14.73 -17.76
N ILE A 39 10.90 -15.57 -18.20
CA ILE A 39 9.47 -15.32 -18.06
C ILE A 39 9.11 -15.72 -16.62
N VAL A 40 8.70 -14.74 -15.82
CA VAL A 40 8.22 -15.00 -14.45
C VAL A 40 6.70 -15.11 -14.51
N THR A 41 6.20 -16.34 -14.42
CA THR A 41 4.77 -16.58 -14.25
C THR A 41 4.39 -16.27 -12.82
N THR A 42 3.47 -15.33 -12.64
CA THR A 42 3.02 -14.85 -11.34
C THR A 42 1.50 -14.86 -11.25
N ILE A 43 0.98 -15.09 -10.05
CA ILE A 43 -0.44 -14.95 -9.73
C ILE A 43 -0.64 -13.76 -8.79
N ASP A 44 -1.76 -13.06 -8.93
CA ASP A 44 -2.18 -12.02 -7.98
C ASP A 44 -2.91 -12.67 -6.80
N TYR A 45 -2.31 -12.62 -5.62
CA TYR A 45 -2.87 -13.26 -4.44
C TYR A 45 -4.28 -12.76 -4.11
N GLY A 46 -4.51 -11.44 -4.19
CA GLY A 46 -5.78 -10.84 -3.79
C GLY A 46 -6.92 -11.22 -4.73
N GLU A 47 -6.67 -11.18 -6.05
CA GLU A 47 -7.68 -11.55 -7.04
C GLU A 47 -7.98 -13.04 -7.03
N PHE A 48 -6.97 -13.89 -6.83
CA PHE A 48 -7.17 -15.33 -6.68
C PHE A 48 -7.90 -15.66 -5.37
N LEU A 49 -7.63 -14.95 -4.28
CA LEU A 49 -8.35 -15.14 -3.01
C LEU A 49 -9.84 -14.79 -3.16
N LYS A 50 -10.16 -13.65 -3.78
CA LYS A 50 -11.56 -13.27 -4.07
C LYS A 50 -12.26 -14.33 -4.93
N THR A 51 -11.61 -14.76 -6.00
CA THR A 51 -12.15 -15.77 -6.91
C THR A 51 -12.33 -17.13 -6.22
N ALA A 52 -11.38 -17.53 -5.37
CA ALA A 52 -11.44 -18.75 -4.60
C ALA A 52 -12.61 -18.71 -3.60
N ASN A 53 -12.77 -17.61 -2.88
CA ASN A 53 -13.89 -17.41 -1.96
C ASN A 53 -15.25 -17.46 -2.68
N MET A 54 -15.36 -16.82 -3.85
CA MET A 54 -16.58 -16.86 -4.68
C MET A 54 -16.90 -18.28 -5.17
N ALA A 55 -15.87 -19.11 -5.38
CA ALA A 55 -16.00 -20.49 -5.84
C ALA A 55 -16.06 -21.51 -4.69
N ASP A 56 -16.11 -21.07 -3.42
CA ASP A 56 -16.02 -21.92 -2.22
C ASP A 56 -14.79 -22.86 -2.24
N MET A 57 -13.67 -22.35 -2.74
CA MET A 57 -12.41 -23.08 -2.84
C MET A 57 -11.40 -22.60 -1.80
N ASN A 58 -10.70 -23.56 -1.18
CA ASN A 58 -9.60 -23.24 -0.28
C ASN A 58 -8.40 -22.67 -1.06
N MET A 59 -7.94 -21.48 -0.66
CA MET A 59 -6.82 -20.78 -1.30
C MET A 59 -5.52 -21.61 -1.34
N ASP A 60 -5.27 -22.49 -0.38
CA ASP A 60 -4.05 -23.31 -0.33
C ASP A 60 -4.07 -24.37 -1.42
N THR A 61 -5.24 -24.91 -1.69
CA THR A 61 -5.44 -25.82 -2.82
C THR A 61 -5.19 -25.10 -4.14
N VAL A 62 -5.65 -23.84 -4.26
CA VAL A 62 -5.41 -23.01 -5.45
C VAL A 62 -3.92 -22.74 -5.65
N LEU A 63 -3.22 -22.34 -4.59
CA LEU A 63 -1.77 -22.09 -4.61
C LEU A 63 -0.98 -23.35 -4.95
N THR A 64 -1.26 -24.49 -4.32
CA THR A 64 -0.57 -25.76 -4.63
C THR A 64 -0.80 -26.18 -6.08
N ARG A 65 -2.02 -26.02 -6.61
CA ARG A 65 -2.28 -26.27 -8.04
C ARG A 65 -1.51 -25.32 -8.94
N ALA A 66 -1.46 -24.03 -8.61
CA ALA A 66 -0.67 -23.07 -9.38
C ALA A 66 0.81 -23.45 -9.40
N GLN A 67 1.36 -23.83 -8.25
CA GLN A 67 2.76 -24.27 -8.12
C GLN A 67 3.04 -25.53 -8.95
N ALA A 68 2.15 -26.53 -8.91
CA ALA A 68 2.25 -27.74 -9.72
C ALA A 68 2.20 -27.45 -11.24
N ASN A 69 1.62 -26.33 -11.65
CA ASN A 69 1.57 -25.87 -13.05
C ASN A 69 2.68 -24.87 -13.41
N GLY A 70 3.74 -24.76 -12.60
CA GLY A 70 4.93 -23.96 -12.90
C GLY A 70 4.84 -22.48 -12.51
N VAL A 71 3.86 -22.10 -11.69
CA VAL A 71 3.85 -20.77 -11.04
C VAL A 71 4.79 -20.80 -9.84
N HIS A 72 5.84 -19.98 -9.87
CA HIS A 72 6.82 -19.91 -8.78
C HIS A 72 6.81 -18.57 -8.05
N ALA A 73 6.08 -17.58 -8.56
CA ALA A 73 5.99 -16.26 -7.95
C ALA A 73 4.54 -15.88 -7.61
N VAL A 74 4.37 -15.13 -6.53
CA VAL A 74 3.08 -14.58 -6.11
C VAL A 74 3.21 -13.08 -5.87
N ALA A 75 2.36 -12.31 -6.55
CA ALA A 75 2.22 -10.88 -6.34
C ALA A 75 1.28 -10.61 -5.16
N VAL A 76 1.75 -9.83 -4.18
CA VAL A 76 1.02 -9.52 -2.95
C VAL A 76 0.83 -8.01 -2.83
N ASN A 77 -0.43 -7.58 -2.71
CA ASN A 77 -0.77 -6.19 -2.42
C ASN A 77 -0.62 -5.87 -0.94
N GLU A 78 -0.45 -4.59 -0.64
CA GLU A 78 -0.73 -4.11 0.69
C GLU A 78 -2.23 -4.24 1.00
N ILE A 79 -2.52 -4.70 2.22
CA ILE A 79 -3.86 -4.68 2.77
C ILE A 79 -4.31 -3.23 2.95
N SER A 80 -5.58 -2.98 2.68
CA SER A 80 -6.22 -1.68 2.89
C SER A 80 -7.32 -1.72 3.93
N LEU A 81 -7.85 -0.55 4.30
CA LEU A 81 -9.03 -0.47 5.15
C LEU A 81 -10.21 -1.19 4.49
N ARG A 82 -10.39 -1.05 3.17
CA ARG A 82 -11.46 -1.74 2.43
C ARG A 82 -11.29 -3.25 2.40
N ASP A 83 -10.06 -3.76 2.34
CA ASP A 83 -9.81 -5.20 2.44
C ASP A 83 -10.27 -5.74 3.81
N LEU A 84 -9.99 -5.00 4.90
CA LEU A 84 -10.47 -5.35 6.24
C LEU A 84 -12.00 -5.21 6.39
N ALA A 85 -12.62 -4.27 5.69
CA ALA A 85 -14.07 -4.13 5.70
C ALA A 85 -14.73 -5.30 4.97
N ALA A 86 -14.14 -5.74 3.85
CA ALA A 86 -14.62 -6.89 3.08
C ALA A 86 -14.51 -8.21 3.85
N SER A 87 -13.53 -8.36 4.75
CA SER A 87 -13.43 -9.51 5.66
C SER A 87 -14.34 -9.41 6.88
N GLY A 88 -15.00 -8.27 7.11
CA GLY A 88 -15.82 -8.01 8.29
C GLY A 88 -15.01 -7.68 9.55
N ASP A 89 -13.71 -7.42 9.42
CA ASP A 89 -12.84 -7.08 10.54
C ASP A 89 -13.06 -5.66 11.05
N VAL A 90 -13.47 -4.76 10.16
CA VAL A 90 -13.76 -3.36 10.48
C VAL A 90 -15.07 -2.90 9.84
N ASN A 91 -15.72 -1.93 10.47
CA ASN A 91 -16.80 -1.17 9.84
C ASN A 91 -16.27 0.17 9.35
N ILE A 92 -16.63 0.56 8.13
CA ILE A 92 -16.25 1.84 7.53
C ILE A 92 -17.51 2.65 7.24
N SER A 93 -17.53 3.90 7.65
CA SER A 93 -18.55 4.88 7.28
C SER A 93 -17.92 6.23 6.95
N THR A 94 -18.70 7.14 6.38
CA THR A 94 -18.29 8.55 6.31
C THR A 94 -18.46 9.21 7.68
N TYR A 95 -17.74 10.32 7.90
CA TYR A 95 -17.91 11.12 9.10
C TYR A 95 -19.30 11.78 9.15
N ALA A 96 -19.90 12.11 8.00
CA ALA A 96 -21.27 12.60 7.91
C ALA A 96 -22.27 11.58 8.48
N ASP A 97 -22.16 10.32 8.05
CA ASP A 97 -23.04 9.24 8.51
C ASP A 97 -22.80 8.93 9.98
N PHE A 98 -21.52 8.80 10.37
CA PHE A 98 -21.12 8.56 11.75
C PHE A 98 -21.65 9.66 12.68
N SER A 99 -21.46 10.93 12.32
CA SER A 99 -21.90 12.06 13.16
C SER A 99 -23.41 12.15 13.26
N SER A 100 -24.13 11.96 12.14
CA SER A 100 -25.59 11.96 12.13
C SER A 100 -26.16 10.83 12.98
N PHE A 101 -25.63 9.62 12.81
CA PHE A 101 -26.07 8.43 13.54
C PHE A 101 -25.74 8.50 15.04
N SER A 102 -24.49 8.81 15.38
CA SER A 102 -24.05 8.87 16.79
C SER A 102 -24.73 9.98 17.58
N ARG A 103 -24.97 11.16 16.97
CA ARG A 103 -25.72 12.25 17.64
C ARG A 103 -27.13 11.85 18.03
N LEU A 104 -27.81 11.08 17.19
CA LEU A 104 -29.21 10.70 17.39
C LEU A 104 -29.35 9.51 18.33
N TYR A 105 -28.50 8.49 18.17
CA TYR A 105 -28.70 7.19 18.81
C TYR A 105 -27.68 6.86 19.90
N PHE A 106 -26.49 7.47 19.87
CA PHE A 106 -25.37 7.14 20.78
C PHE A 106 -24.67 8.41 21.29
N PRO A 107 -25.34 9.22 22.14
CA PRO A 107 -24.81 10.52 22.55
C PRO A 107 -23.46 10.44 23.27
N ASN A 108 -23.17 9.37 24.00
CA ASN A 108 -21.87 9.14 24.63
C ASN A 108 -20.74 8.96 23.60
N LEU A 109 -21.02 8.20 22.53
CA LEU A 109 -20.10 8.02 21.40
C LEU A 109 -19.83 9.34 20.70
N TRP A 110 -20.89 10.13 20.49
CA TRP A 110 -20.76 11.46 19.89
C TRP A 110 -19.90 12.39 20.75
N GLN A 111 -20.15 12.48 22.07
CA GLN A 111 -19.35 13.31 22.98
C GLN A 111 -17.88 12.88 23.03
N ALA A 112 -17.61 11.57 23.02
CA ALA A 112 -16.24 11.06 22.97
C ALA A 112 -15.55 11.45 21.66
N SER A 113 -16.27 11.35 20.53
CA SER A 113 -15.79 11.81 19.23
C SER A 113 -15.50 13.31 19.22
N GLU A 114 -16.41 14.16 19.72
CA GLU A 114 -16.19 15.62 19.80
C GLU A 114 -14.96 15.96 20.63
N LYS A 115 -14.78 15.28 21.76
CA LYS A 115 -13.60 15.45 22.61
C LYS A 115 -12.31 15.04 21.89
N ALA A 116 -12.33 13.94 21.14
CA ALA A 116 -11.17 13.45 20.40
C ALA A 116 -10.83 14.35 19.20
N VAL A 117 -11.85 14.79 18.46
CA VAL A 117 -11.73 15.71 17.33
C VAL A 117 -11.21 17.07 17.79
N GLY A 118 -11.74 17.60 18.88
CA GLY A 118 -11.39 18.90 19.43
C GLY A 118 -11.75 20.02 18.45
N ALA A 119 -10.82 20.96 18.24
CA ALA A 119 -11.02 22.10 17.34
C ALA A 119 -10.70 21.82 15.86
N ARG A 120 -10.41 20.57 15.48
CA ARG A 120 -10.02 20.22 14.11
C ARG A 120 -11.24 20.23 13.19
N ALA A 121 -11.08 20.79 12.00
CA ALA A 121 -12.07 20.66 10.94
C ALA A 121 -11.95 19.27 10.31
N ILE A 122 -13.03 18.49 10.34
CA ILE A 122 -13.10 17.16 9.73
C ILE A 122 -14.03 17.24 8.52
N SER A 123 -13.56 16.73 7.37
CA SER A 123 -14.40 16.66 6.18
C SER A 123 -15.57 15.70 6.40
N PRO A 124 -16.81 16.03 5.99
CA PRO A 124 -17.93 15.09 6.05
C PRO A 124 -17.65 13.77 5.31
N ALA A 125 -16.81 13.81 4.27
CA ALA A 125 -16.40 12.64 3.49
C ALA A 125 -15.25 11.84 4.13
N SER A 126 -14.63 12.33 5.21
CA SER A 126 -13.57 11.60 5.92
C SER A 126 -14.05 10.22 6.35
N LEU A 127 -13.18 9.22 6.26
CA LEU A 127 -13.51 7.87 6.70
C LEU A 127 -13.48 7.77 8.22
N VAL A 128 -14.46 7.08 8.78
CA VAL A 128 -14.47 6.60 10.15
C VAL A 128 -14.42 5.09 10.11
N VAL A 129 -13.41 4.53 10.77
CA VAL A 129 -13.20 3.08 10.86
C VAL A 129 -13.42 2.65 12.30
N ALA A 130 -14.23 1.62 12.50
CA ALA A 130 -14.54 1.08 13.82
C ALA A 130 -14.21 -0.41 13.89
N SER A 131 -13.59 -0.83 15.00
CA SER A 131 -13.29 -2.24 15.30
C SER A 131 -13.50 -2.52 16.78
N SER A 132 -14.22 -3.60 17.07
CA SER A 132 -14.36 -4.16 18.43
C SER A 132 -13.38 -5.30 18.70
N GLN A 133 -12.60 -5.73 17.70
CA GLN A 133 -11.61 -6.79 17.81
C GLN A 133 -10.27 -6.19 18.27
N ALA A 134 -9.75 -6.64 19.42
CA ALA A 134 -8.58 -6.04 20.05
C ALA A 134 -7.28 -6.17 19.22
N ASP A 135 -7.12 -7.30 18.53
CA ASP A 135 -5.99 -7.57 17.65
C ASP A 135 -6.04 -6.69 16.38
N ILE A 136 -7.20 -6.58 15.74
CA ILE A 136 -7.42 -5.68 14.59
C ILE A 136 -7.20 -4.23 14.99
N SER A 137 -7.69 -3.82 16.16
CA SER A 137 -7.50 -2.44 16.63
C SER A 137 -6.05 -2.13 16.97
N ALA A 138 -5.32 -3.07 17.57
CA ALA A 138 -3.88 -2.94 17.80
C ALA A 138 -3.10 -2.84 16.48
N PHE A 139 -3.46 -3.69 15.50
CA PHE A 139 -2.92 -3.64 14.15
C PHE A 139 -3.17 -2.26 13.52
N LEU A 140 -4.42 -1.80 13.47
CA LEU A 140 -4.78 -0.48 12.91
C LEU A 140 -3.99 0.65 13.57
N LYS A 141 -3.89 0.66 14.91
CA LYS A 141 -3.08 1.65 15.64
C LYS A 141 -1.64 1.66 15.13
N GLU A 142 -0.99 0.50 15.08
CA GLU A 142 0.39 0.38 14.61
C GLU A 142 0.53 0.85 13.14
N ARG A 143 -0.30 0.33 12.23
CA ARG A 143 -0.20 0.62 10.79
C ARG A 143 -0.50 2.07 10.46
N LEU A 144 -1.55 2.64 11.07
CA LEU A 144 -1.93 4.03 10.84
C LEU A 144 -0.87 4.97 11.41
N HIS A 145 -0.32 4.72 12.60
CA HIS A 145 0.77 5.52 13.15
C HIS A 145 2.04 5.50 12.28
N ALA A 146 2.34 4.39 11.61
CA ALA A 146 3.50 4.29 10.73
C ALA A 146 3.36 5.12 9.43
N ARG A 147 2.14 5.46 9.02
CA ARG A 147 1.82 6.06 7.72
C ARG A 147 1.27 7.47 7.81
N PHE A 148 0.52 7.75 8.86
CA PHE A 148 -0.16 9.02 9.10
C PHE A 148 0.39 9.67 10.37
N THR A 149 0.50 10.99 10.33
CA THR A 149 0.85 11.81 11.48
C THR A 149 -0.36 11.97 12.42
N PRO A 150 -0.16 12.39 13.68
CA PRO A 150 -1.27 12.67 14.60
C PRO A 150 -2.25 13.77 14.17
N ALA A 151 -1.93 14.53 13.11
CA ALA A 151 -2.85 15.51 12.51
C ALA A 151 -3.74 14.90 11.42
N GLU A 152 -3.29 13.80 10.82
CA GLU A 152 -3.90 13.13 9.67
C GLU A 152 -4.84 12.00 10.07
N PHE A 153 -4.79 11.54 11.31
CA PHE A 153 -5.80 10.64 11.84
C PHE A 153 -6.02 10.86 13.35
N ILE A 154 -7.20 10.48 13.80
CA ILE A 154 -7.65 10.63 15.19
C ILE A 154 -8.10 9.26 15.66
N SER A 155 -7.69 8.84 16.84
CA SER A 155 -8.15 7.58 17.46
C SER A 155 -8.78 7.82 18.82
N PHE A 156 -9.82 7.06 19.13
CA PHE A 156 -10.49 7.07 20.43
C PHE A 156 -11.25 5.75 20.63
N SER A 157 -11.69 5.49 21.86
CA SER A 157 -12.36 4.22 22.21
C SER A 157 -13.61 4.50 23.03
N VAL A 158 -14.68 3.75 22.77
CA VAL A 158 -15.94 3.81 23.51
C VAL A 158 -16.50 2.40 23.61
N ASP A 159 -16.89 1.96 24.81
CA ASP A 159 -17.54 0.67 25.06
C ASP A 159 -16.83 -0.54 24.43
N GLY A 160 -15.49 -0.55 24.50
CA GLY A 160 -14.67 -1.63 23.94
C GLY A 160 -14.51 -1.62 22.42
N THR A 161 -15.06 -0.60 21.73
CA THR A 161 -14.85 -0.36 20.30
C THR A 161 -13.83 0.75 20.10
N ASP A 162 -12.81 0.50 19.29
CA ASP A 162 -11.85 1.50 18.85
C ASP A 162 -12.32 2.14 17.54
N TYR A 163 -12.20 3.47 17.47
CA TYR A 163 -12.59 4.29 16.34
C TYR A 163 -11.38 5.06 15.81
N PHE A 164 -11.29 5.17 14.48
CA PHE A 164 -10.24 5.86 13.76
C PHE A 164 -10.87 6.80 12.73
N ILE A 165 -10.67 8.10 12.86
CA ILE A 165 -11.12 9.11 11.89
C ILE A 165 -9.95 9.49 11.02
N MET A 166 -10.07 9.25 9.71
CA MET A 166 -9.06 9.60 8.71
C MET A 166 -9.24 11.06 8.28
N ASN A 167 -8.39 11.94 8.81
CA ASN A 167 -8.37 13.36 8.51
C ASN A 167 -7.34 13.72 7.41
N ALA A 168 -6.81 12.72 6.72
CA ALA A 168 -5.92 12.87 5.58
C ALA A 168 -6.72 12.98 4.27
N GLU A 169 -6.10 13.56 3.24
CA GLU A 169 -6.61 13.49 1.88
C GLU A 169 -6.37 12.07 1.33
N LEU A 170 -7.38 11.22 1.44
CA LEU A 170 -7.36 9.88 0.87
C LEU A 170 -7.70 9.92 -0.62
N ARG A 171 -7.14 8.99 -1.39
CA ARG A 171 -7.49 8.83 -2.79
C ARG A 171 -8.61 7.83 -2.97
N PRO A 172 -9.56 8.10 -3.89
CA PRO A 172 -10.56 7.11 -4.23
C PRO A 172 -9.94 5.94 -4.98
N VAL A 173 -10.31 4.73 -4.60
CA VAL A 173 -10.03 3.49 -5.34
C VAL A 173 -11.30 3.01 -6.02
N VAL A 174 -11.14 2.31 -7.13
CA VAL A 174 -12.27 1.69 -7.84
C VAL A 174 -12.69 0.43 -7.09
N VAL A 175 -13.96 0.36 -6.67
CA VAL A 175 -14.48 -0.73 -5.84
C VAL A 175 -15.37 -1.68 -6.63
N ASP A 176 -16.14 -1.17 -7.59
CA ASP A 176 -16.90 -1.98 -8.53
C ASP A 176 -16.65 -1.51 -9.97
N MET A 177 -16.06 -2.40 -10.78
CA MET A 177 -16.14 -2.29 -12.23
C MET A 177 -17.21 -3.27 -12.69
N ASN A 178 -18.40 -2.76 -13.01
CA ASN A 178 -19.42 -3.56 -13.66
C ASN A 178 -18.95 -3.89 -15.10
N GLN A 179 -18.21 -4.99 -15.27
CA GLN A 179 -17.61 -5.37 -16.55
C GLN A 179 -18.66 -5.70 -17.63
N THR A 180 -19.91 -5.94 -17.22
CA THR A 180 -21.03 -6.29 -18.09
C THR A 180 -21.81 -5.08 -18.59
N ASP A 181 -21.75 -3.93 -17.90
CA ASP A 181 -22.44 -2.70 -18.30
C ASP A 181 -21.51 -1.48 -18.17
N LYS A 182 -20.90 -1.11 -19.29
CA LYS A 182 -19.98 0.05 -19.40
C LYS A 182 -20.66 1.39 -19.13
N ASN A 183 -22.00 1.44 -19.06
CA ASN A 183 -22.74 2.67 -18.77
C ASN A 183 -23.00 2.86 -17.26
N LYS A 184 -22.73 1.86 -16.42
CA LYS A 184 -22.81 2.05 -14.97
C LYS A 184 -21.62 2.87 -14.47
N PRO A 185 -21.87 3.89 -13.64
CA PRO A 185 -20.80 4.68 -13.05
C PRO A 185 -19.91 3.75 -12.20
N VAL A 186 -18.60 3.86 -12.42
CA VAL A 186 -17.59 3.15 -11.62
C VAL A 186 -17.66 3.68 -10.20
N GLU A 187 -17.95 2.81 -9.24
CA GLU A 187 -17.98 3.19 -7.83
C GLU A 187 -16.56 3.45 -7.34
N ARG A 188 -16.38 4.63 -6.74
CA ARG A 188 -15.11 5.12 -6.26
C ARG A 188 -15.24 5.47 -4.80
N GLU A 189 -14.49 4.77 -3.96
CA GLU A 189 -14.53 4.99 -2.52
C GLU A 189 -13.15 5.35 -1.99
N LEU A 190 -13.10 6.19 -0.96
CA LEU A 190 -11.85 6.49 -0.26
C LEU A 190 -11.30 5.22 0.40
N ASP A 191 -9.98 5.09 0.39
CA ASP A 191 -9.27 3.97 0.99
C ASP A 191 -7.88 4.39 1.50
N ALA A 192 -7.31 3.61 2.40
CA ALA A 192 -5.96 3.80 2.93
C ALA A 192 -5.22 2.46 2.98
N ARG A 193 -3.96 2.46 2.53
CA ARG A 193 -3.07 1.30 2.61
C ARG A 193 -2.50 1.18 4.01
N LEU A 194 -2.45 -0.05 4.52
CA LEU A 194 -2.00 -0.38 5.87
C LEU A 194 -0.67 -1.14 5.86
N GLY A 195 -0.28 -1.71 4.72
CA GLY A 195 0.98 -2.45 4.56
C GLY A 195 0.77 -3.91 4.22
N PHE A 196 1.84 -4.68 4.16
CA PHE A 196 1.73 -6.09 3.83
C PHE A 196 1.27 -6.91 5.04
N ASP A 197 0.40 -7.90 4.80
CA ASP A 197 0.02 -8.87 5.82
C ASP A 197 1.13 -9.91 5.97
N LYS A 198 1.87 -9.86 7.07
CA LYS A 198 2.97 -10.80 7.35
C LYS A 198 2.51 -12.25 7.41
N ARG A 199 1.26 -12.52 7.82
CA ARG A 199 0.71 -13.88 7.85
C ARG A 199 0.67 -14.48 6.45
N VAL A 200 0.25 -13.68 5.47
CA VAL A 200 0.23 -14.07 4.05
C VAL A 200 1.66 -14.27 3.55
N LEU A 201 2.56 -13.32 3.83
CA LEU A 201 3.95 -13.42 3.38
C LEU A 201 4.68 -14.64 3.96
N ASP A 202 4.53 -14.90 5.25
CA ASP A 202 5.13 -16.05 5.95
C ASP A 202 4.64 -17.37 5.35
N LYS A 203 3.34 -17.44 5.09
CA LYS A 203 2.71 -18.60 4.45
C LYS A 203 3.25 -18.85 3.05
N LEU A 204 3.27 -17.82 2.19
CA LEU A 204 3.78 -17.94 0.82
C LEU A 204 5.25 -18.36 0.80
N LYS A 205 6.05 -17.79 1.71
CA LYS A 205 7.46 -18.17 1.88
C LYS A 205 7.61 -19.62 2.34
N ALA A 206 6.79 -20.07 3.29
CA ALA A 206 6.79 -21.46 3.76
C ALA A 206 6.40 -22.45 2.64
N MET A 207 5.54 -22.04 1.71
CA MET A 207 5.18 -22.81 0.52
C MET A 207 6.25 -22.77 -0.59
N GLY A 208 7.31 -21.97 -0.43
CA GLY A 208 8.42 -21.88 -1.37
C GLY A 208 8.16 -20.97 -2.57
N PHE A 209 7.20 -20.04 -2.50
CA PHE A 209 7.00 -19.04 -3.54
C PHE A 209 8.03 -17.90 -3.43
N ASP A 210 8.50 -17.41 -4.57
CA ASP A 210 9.10 -16.08 -4.68
C ASP A 210 7.99 -15.02 -4.49
N ILE A 211 8.24 -14.04 -3.65
CA ILE A 211 7.26 -12.98 -3.36
C ILE A 211 7.58 -11.75 -4.21
N ILE A 212 6.56 -11.24 -4.90
CA ILE A 212 6.59 -9.94 -5.57
C ILE A 212 5.71 -9.00 -4.76
N LEU A 213 6.32 -7.99 -4.13
CA LEU A 213 5.56 -7.02 -3.37
C LEU A 213 4.98 -5.96 -4.31
N ARG A 214 3.71 -5.61 -4.08
CA ARG A 214 3.02 -4.53 -4.77
C ARG A 214 2.64 -3.40 -3.81
N PRO A 215 3.60 -2.51 -3.48
CA PRO A 215 3.29 -1.35 -2.67
C PRO A 215 2.29 -0.46 -3.41
N GLY A 216 1.26 -0.01 -2.68
CA GLY A 216 0.30 0.95 -3.18
C GLY A 216 0.78 2.38 -2.97
N TYR A 217 -0.01 3.33 -3.48
CA TYR A 217 0.18 4.73 -3.18
C TYR A 217 -0.23 5.01 -1.73
N ASN A 218 0.72 5.48 -0.91
CA ASN A 218 0.44 5.97 0.43
C ASN A 218 0.19 7.48 0.39
N THR A 219 -0.98 7.91 0.87
CA THR A 219 -1.36 9.32 0.99
C THR A 219 -0.92 9.95 2.31
N GLY A 220 -0.52 9.15 3.30
CA GLY A 220 -0.09 9.65 4.59
C GLY A 220 1.30 10.29 4.53
N SER A 221 1.49 11.36 5.31
CA SER A 221 2.72 12.14 5.32
C SER A 221 3.84 11.54 6.18
N ASN A 222 3.57 10.52 7.00
CA ASN A 222 4.60 9.89 7.82
C ASN A 222 5.42 8.88 7.00
N THR A 223 6.72 8.79 7.24
CA THR A 223 7.67 7.98 6.46
C THR A 223 8.18 6.74 7.19
N VAL A 224 7.73 6.50 8.43
CA VAL A 224 8.14 5.32 9.23
C VAL A 224 7.92 4.00 8.50
N TYR A 225 6.86 3.90 7.69
CA TYR A 225 6.55 2.73 6.85
C TYR A 225 7.66 2.37 5.83
N LEU A 226 8.53 3.30 5.44
CA LEU A 226 9.63 3.01 4.51
C LEU A 226 10.66 2.05 5.12
N ALA A 227 10.96 2.22 6.42
CA ALA A 227 11.84 1.31 7.13
C ALA A 227 11.25 -0.11 7.22
N GLU A 228 9.93 -0.20 7.36
CA GLU A 228 9.20 -1.46 7.35
C GLU A 228 9.26 -2.17 5.98
N TYR A 229 9.08 -1.45 4.87
CA TYR A 229 9.28 -2.02 3.54
C TYR A 229 10.69 -2.56 3.38
N GLY A 230 11.70 -1.79 3.79
CA GLY A 230 13.09 -2.23 3.74
C GLY A 230 13.31 -3.52 4.54
N LYS A 231 12.70 -3.64 5.73
CA LYS A 231 12.75 -4.86 6.53
C LYS A 231 12.05 -6.03 5.82
N THR A 232 10.84 -5.81 5.31
CA THR A 232 10.05 -6.83 4.59
C THR A 232 10.79 -7.34 3.37
N ILE A 233 11.38 -6.46 2.56
CA ILE A 233 12.16 -6.84 1.38
C ILE A 233 13.31 -7.78 1.76
N ARG A 234 14.04 -7.48 2.85
CA ARG A 234 15.14 -8.31 3.34
C ARG A 234 14.66 -9.64 3.89
N ASP A 235 13.67 -9.62 4.78
CA ASP A 235 13.18 -10.82 5.49
C ASP A 235 12.60 -11.86 4.53
N TYR A 236 11.94 -11.40 3.46
CA TYR A 236 11.30 -12.27 2.47
C TYR A 236 12.13 -12.43 1.18
N ASN A 237 13.36 -11.89 1.13
CA ASN A 237 14.24 -11.93 -0.05
C ASN A 237 13.53 -11.49 -1.34
N VAL A 238 12.79 -10.38 -1.25
CA VAL A 238 11.97 -9.85 -2.36
C VAL A 238 12.90 -9.30 -3.44
N LYS A 239 12.82 -9.89 -4.63
CA LYS A 239 13.64 -9.49 -5.80
C LYS A 239 12.95 -8.45 -6.68
N TYR A 240 11.61 -8.43 -6.66
CA TYR A 240 10.80 -7.59 -7.54
C TYR A 240 9.76 -6.80 -6.75
N LEU A 241 9.64 -5.53 -7.11
CA LEU A 241 8.59 -4.62 -6.65
C LEU A 241 7.79 -4.17 -7.86
N ILE A 242 6.47 -4.28 -7.79
CA ILE A 242 5.57 -3.74 -8.82
C ILE A 242 4.68 -2.72 -8.16
N PHE A 243 4.96 -1.44 -8.39
CA PHE A 243 4.12 -0.37 -7.84
C PHE A 243 2.76 -0.38 -8.54
N GLY A 244 1.69 -0.45 -7.75
CA GLY A 244 0.32 -0.56 -8.26
C GLY A 244 -0.23 0.71 -8.89
N ASP A 245 0.49 1.84 -8.78
CA ASP A 245 0.11 3.13 -9.34
C ASP A 245 1.25 3.69 -10.20
N THR A 246 0.90 4.57 -11.14
CA THR A 246 1.81 5.29 -12.04
C THR A 246 2.64 6.36 -11.33
N GLN A 247 2.27 6.69 -10.08
CA GLN A 247 2.97 7.68 -9.26
C GLN A 247 3.79 6.99 -8.16
N LEU A 248 5.11 7.05 -8.32
CA LEU A 248 6.06 6.67 -7.29
C LEU A 248 6.30 7.88 -6.39
N ASN A 249 5.99 7.77 -5.09
CA ASN A 249 6.51 8.72 -4.12
C ASN A 249 7.99 8.41 -3.88
N GLY A 250 8.85 9.10 -4.64
CA GLY A 250 10.29 9.23 -4.46
C GLY A 250 10.76 10.41 -5.34
N ALA A 251 11.55 11.36 -4.87
CA ALA A 251 12.74 11.20 -4.06
C ALA A 251 13.04 12.47 -3.19
N PRO A 252 14.25 12.60 -2.60
CA PRO A 252 14.55 12.75 -1.19
C PRO A 252 14.86 14.22 -0.86
N ASP A 253 15.46 14.53 0.29
CA ASP A 253 16.01 15.85 0.60
C ASP A 253 16.75 16.51 -0.59
N ARG A 254 16.05 17.38 -1.34
CA ARG A 254 16.45 18.67 -1.91
C ARG A 254 15.45 19.12 -3.00
N PRO A 255 15.00 20.39 -2.98
CA PRO A 255 14.28 21.02 -4.09
C PRO A 255 15.16 21.18 -5.34
#